data_AF-A0A951J6W2-F1
#
_entry.id   AF-A0A951J6W2-F1
#
_cell.length_a   1.000
_cell.length_b   1.000
_cell.length_c   1.000
_cell.angle_alpha   90.00
_cell.angle_beta   90.00
_cell.angle_gamma   90.00
#
_symmetry.space_group_name_H-M   'P 1'
#
loop_
_entity.id
_entity.type
_entity.pdbx_description
1 polymer ?
#
loop_
_entity_poly.entity_id
_entity_poly.type
_entity_poly.pdbx_seq_one_letter_code
_entity_poly.pdbx_strand_id
1 'polypeptide(L)'
;MKKNIIAAAVAALVLPVAASADNGLSYTFGEVSYIDFGDAGDGLGLEGSYKFHDLLFGFAEYQGIDDSDTLAFGIGAATALNETIDGFAKLAFVSNDSGPVDDTGIGLEFGVRAMVMKQVEAFGSFSYVDIYEDSQTG
;
A
#
# COMPACT_ATOMS: atom_id res chain seq x y z
N MET A 1 -22.01 -0.30 -12.68
CA MET A 1 -21.52 1.04 -13.05
C MET A 1 -20.09 1.13 -12.54
N LYS A 2 -19.12 1.66 -13.29
CA LYS A 2 -17.74 1.77 -12.76
C LYS A 2 -17.74 2.66 -11.52
N LYS A 3 -17.36 2.09 -10.37
CA LYS A 3 -17.28 2.81 -9.11
C LYS A 3 -15.80 3.15 -8.88
N ASN A 4 -15.44 4.37 -9.24
CA ASN A 4 -14.08 4.86 -9.07
C ASN A 4 -13.93 5.28 -7.60
N ILE A 5 -13.12 4.56 -6.82
CA ILE A 5 -12.74 5.01 -5.48
C ILE A 5 -11.57 5.98 -5.65
N ILE A 6 -11.84 7.26 -5.39
CA ILE A 6 -10.85 8.33 -5.56
C ILE A 6 -10.14 8.57 -4.22
N ALA A 7 -8.85 8.23 -4.21
CA ALA A 7 -7.79 8.79 -3.38
C ALA A 7 -7.91 8.67 -1.86
N ALA A 8 -7.07 7.79 -1.28
CA ALA A 8 -6.64 7.89 0.10
C ALA A 8 -5.21 8.47 0.14
N ALA A 9 -4.99 9.46 1.01
CA ALA A 9 -3.65 9.87 1.38
C ALA A 9 -3.25 9.06 2.62
N VAL A 10 -2.22 8.23 2.50
CA VAL A 10 -1.74 7.37 3.60
C VAL A 10 -0.47 7.98 4.17
N ALA A 11 -0.44 8.13 5.49
CA ALA A 11 0.75 8.47 6.24
C ALA A 11 0.88 7.49 7.41
N ALA A 12 1.95 6.69 7.42
CA ALA A 12 2.23 5.77 8.51
C ALA A 12 3.70 5.81 8.95
N LEU A 13 3.92 5.26 10.14
CA LEU A 13 5.23 5.09 10.75
C LEU A 13 5.62 3.62 10.63
N VAL A 14 6.71 3.35 9.91
CA VAL A 14 7.19 1.99 9.67
C VAL A 14 8.23 1.62 10.72
N LEU A 15 8.02 0.51 11.41
CA LEU A 15 9.04 -0.10 12.27
C LEU A 15 9.77 -1.19 11.46
N PRO A 16 11.06 -1.04 11.17
CA PRO A 16 11.77 -2.04 10.38
C PRO A 16 11.90 -3.37 11.14
N VAL A 17 11.24 -4.42 10.65
CA VAL A 17 11.45 -5.80 11.14
C VAL A 17 12.71 -6.35 10.48
N ALA A 18 13.81 -6.33 11.24
CA ALA A 18 15.15 -6.81 10.86
C ALA A 18 15.78 -6.12 9.63
N ALA A 19 16.57 -5.09 9.93
CA ALA A 19 17.40 -4.32 9.03
C ALA A 19 18.32 -5.20 8.15
N SER A 20 18.19 -5.08 6.82
CA SER A 20 19.34 -5.28 5.95
C SER A 20 20.26 -4.06 6.11
N ALA A 21 21.53 -4.29 6.40
CA ALA A 21 22.57 -3.29 6.63
C ALA A 21 23.01 -2.58 5.35
N ASP A 22 22.06 -2.09 4.56
CA ASP A 22 22.31 -1.25 3.40
C ASP A 22 22.08 0.22 3.82
N ASN A 23 22.90 1.15 3.33
CA ASN A 23 22.89 2.56 3.76
C ASN A 23 21.68 3.34 3.19
N GLY A 24 20.50 2.73 3.09
CA GLY A 24 19.30 3.31 2.47
C GLY A 24 18.02 2.60 2.88
N LEU A 25 16.89 3.03 2.32
CA LEU A 25 15.59 2.46 2.61
C LEU A 25 15.46 1.05 2.01
N SER A 26 14.96 0.10 2.81
CA SER A 26 14.70 -1.27 2.37
C SER A 26 13.27 -1.43 1.90
N TYR A 27 13.09 -2.07 0.74
CA TYR A 27 11.79 -2.54 0.23
C TYR A 27 11.58 -4.04 0.48
N THR A 28 12.34 -4.61 1.43
CA THR A 28 12.01 -5.89 2.06
C THR A 28 11.65 -5.59 3.51
N PHE A 29 10.36 -5.70 3.85
CA PHE A 29 9.84 -5.38 5.18
C PHE A 29 8.46 -6.02 5.41
N GLY A 30 8.03 -6.00 6.66
CA GLY A 30 6.63 -6.18 7.04
C GLY A 30 6.18 -4.98 7.89
N GLU A 31 4.97 -4.52 7.67
CA GLU A 31 4.37 -3.36 8.33
C GLU A 31 2.97 -3.72 8.85
N VAL A 32 2.65 -3.23 10.04
CA VAL A 32 1.27 -3.20 10.55
C VAL A 32 0.89 -1.73 10.72
N SER A 33 -0.28 -1.35 10.24
CA SER A 33 -0.78 0.02 10.28
C SER A 33 -2.14 0.09 10.98
N TYR A 34 -2.42 1.24 11.57
CA TYR A 34 -3.75 1.63 12.00
C TYR A 34 -4.26 2.68 11.01
N ILE A 35 -5.51 2.53 10.59
CA ILE A 35 -6.12 3.31 9.52
C ILE A 35 -7.35 4.01 10.10
N ASP A 36 -7.47 5.31 9.85
CA ASP A 36 -8.59 6.13 10.32
C ASP A 36 -9.16 6.91 9.12
N PHE A 37 -10.36 6.55 8.70
CA PHE A 37 -11.11 7.23 7.64
C PHE A 37 -12.21 8.16 8.21
N GLY A 38 -12.10 8.55 9.49
CA GLY A 38 -13.08 9.40 10.17
C GLY A 38 -14.45 8.72 10.24
N ASP A 39 -15.48 9.39 9.70
CA ASP A 39 -16.86 8.88 9.73
C ASP A 39 -17.06 7.58 8.93
N ALA A 40 -16.09 7.20 8.10
CA ALA A 40 -16.15 6.00 7.25
C ALA A 40 -15.54 4.74 7.89
N GLY A 41 -15.02 4.85 9.12
CA GLY A 41 -14.53 3.70 9.88
C GLY A 41 -13.04 3.76 10.21
N ASP A 42 -12.66 3.00 11.23
CA ASP A 42 -11.28 2.70 11.58
C ASP A 42 -10.93 1.25 11.21
N GLY A 43 -9.63 0.99 11.12
CA GLY A 43 -9.16 -0.29 10.61
C GLY A 43 -7.70 -0.58 10.91
N LEU A 44 -7.31 -1.79 10.53
CA LEU A 44 -5.93 -2.26 10.60
C LEU A 44 -5.45 -2.68 9.21
N GLY A 45 -4.20 -2.36 8.92
CA GLY A 45 -3.51 -2.81 7.73
C GLY A 45 -2.32 -3.70 8.06
N LEU A 46 -1.99 -4.60 7.14
CA LEU A 46 -0.78 -5.40 7.13
C LEU A 46 -0.19 -5.36 5.72
N GLU A 47 1.06 -4.91 5.57
CA GLU A 47 1.79 -4.97 4.31
C GLU A 47 3.04 -5.85 4.48
N GLY A 48 3.29 -6.70 3.49
CA GLY A 48 4.56 -7.40 3.32
C GLY A 48 5.16 -7.06 1.97
N SER A 49 6.44 -6.70 1.94
CA SER A 49 7.17 -6.35 0.73
C SER A 49 8.50 -7.09 0.64
N TYR A 50 8.93 -7.41 -0.59
CA TYR A 50 10.19 -8.09 -0.87
C TYR A 50 10.87 -7.51 -2.11
N LYS A 51 12.05 -6.92 -1.91
CA LYS A 51 12.92 -6.42 -2.98
C LYS A 51 13.60 -7.60 -3.69
N PHE A 52 13.29 -7.78 -4.98
CA PHE A 52 13.88 -8.84 -5.81
C PHE A 52 14.81 -8.31 -6.91
N HIS A 53 14.85 -7.00 -7.12
CA HIS A 53 15.77 -6.30 -8.01
C HIS A 53 16.14 -4.93 -7.41
N ASP A 54 17.22 -4.29 -7.87
CA ASP A 54 17.71 -3.01 -7.32
C ASP A 54 16.64 -1.91 -7.24
N LEU A 55 15.72 -1.90 -8.20
CA LEU A 55 14.64 -0.92 -8.31
C LEU A 55 13.26 -1.52 -8.07
N LEU A 56 13.12 -2.85 -8.02
CA LEU A 56 11.81 -3.52 -8.07
C LEU A 56 11.57 -4.38 -6.83
N PHE A 57 10.33 -4.31 -6.36
CA PHE A 57 9.84 -5.11 -5.25
C PHE A 57 8.44 -5.64 -5.53
N GLY A 58 8.11 -6.76 -4.90
CA GLY A 58 6.76 -7.32 -4.89
C GLY A 58 6.15 -7.06 -3.52
N PHE A 59 4.84 -6.85 -3.47
CA PHE A 59 4.14 -6.62 -2.22
C PHE A 59 2.79 -7.35 -2.18
N ALA A 60 2.33 -7.59 -0.96
CA ALA A 60 0.98 -8.01 -0.65
C ALA A 60 0.51 -7.21 0.57
N GLU A 61 -0.77 -6.83 0.56
CA GLU A 61 -1.37 -5.96 1.54
C GLU A 61 -2.77 -6.47 1.88
N TYR A 62 -3.12 -6.39 3.15
CA TYR A 62 -4.45 -6.64 3.66
C TYR A 62 -4.89 -5.45 4.51
N GLN A 63 -6.10 -4.97 4.33
CA GLN A 63 -6.73 -3.95 5.14
C GLN A 63 -8.11 -4.43 5.58
N GLY A 64 -8.40 -4.37 6.87
CA GLY A 64 -9.75 -4.54 7.41
C GLY A 64 -10.21 -3.20 7.98
N ILE A 65 -11.28 -2.63 7.43
CA ILE A 65 -11.87 -1.34 7.84
C ILE A 65 -13.36 -1.56 8.08
N ASP A 66 -13.81 -1.41 9.33
CA ASP A 66 -15.15 -1.81 9.77
C ASP A 66 -15.56 -3.21 9.25
N ASP A 67 -16.59 -3.28 8.40
CA ASP A 67 -17.14 -4.51 7.81
C ASP A 67 -16.56 -4.80 6.39
N SER A 68 -15.50 -4.11 5.96
CA SER A 68 -14.87 -4.24 4.64
C SER A 68 -13.46 -4.80 4.73
N ASP A 69 -13.20 -5.85 3.98
CA ASP A 69 -11.87 -6.44 3.83
C ASP A 69 -11.32 -6.14 2.43
N THR A 70 -10.07 -5.69 2.36
CA THR A 70 -9.36 -5.46 1.10
C THR A 70 -8.07 -6.25 1.08
N LEU A 71 -7.85 -7.00 -0.01
CA LEU A 71 -6.60 -7.68 -0.31
C LEU A 71 -6.00 -7.09 -1.58
N ALA A 72 -4.75 -6.66 -1.52
CA ALA A 72 -4.01 -6.19 -2.69
C ALA A 72 -2.68 -6.91 -2.83
N PHE A 73 -2.24 -7.16 -4.05
CA PHE A 73 -0.89 -7.63 -4.32
C PHE A 73 -0.39 -7.12 -5.66
N GLY A 74 0.92 -6.97 -5.79
CA GLY A 74 1.46 -6.41 -7.01
C GLY A 74 2.96 -6.19 -6.99
N ILE A 75 3.37 -5.26 -7.85
CA ILE A 75 4.76 -4.87 -8.03
C ILE A 75 4.92 -3.38 -7.81
N GLY A 76 6.09 -2.99 -7.33
CA GLY A 76 6.47 -1.60 -7.19
C GLY A 76 7.88 -1.35 -7.69
N ALA A 77 8.13 -0.07 -7.94
CA ALA A 77 9.45 0.44 -8.25
C ALA A 77 9.82 1.56 -7.29
N ALA A 78 11.08 1.60 -6.85
CA ALA A 78 11.59 2.63 -5.98
C ALA A 78 12.94 3.16 -6.47
N THR A 79 13.17 4.45 -6.29
CA THR A 79 14.42 5.12 -6.65
C THR A 79 14.81 6.12 -5.57
N ALA A 80 16.10 6.15 -5.24
CA ALA A 80 16.65 7.19 -4.38
C ALA A 80 16.55 8.55 -5.08
N LEU A 81 15.92 9.51 -4.41
CA LEU A 81 15.90 10.92 -4.82
C LEU A 81 17.07 11.68 -4.18
N ASN A 82 17.45 11.27 -2.96
CA ASN A 82 18.68 11.67 -2.27
C ASN A 82 19.10 10.58 -1.27
N GLU A 83 20.08 10.85 -0.41
CA GLU A 83 20.62 9.88 0.57
C GLU A 83 19.62 9.40 1.64
N THR A 84 18.49 10.09 1.80
CA THR A 84 17.50 9.86 2.87
C THR A 84 16.07 9.72 2.37
N ILE A 85 15.81 10.02 1.10
CA ILE A 85 14.46 10.06 0.52
C ILE A 85 14.44 9.23 -0.76
N ASP A 86 13.47 8.32 -0.82
CA ASP A 86 13.12 7.56 -2.00
C ASP A 86 11.75 8.00 -2.53
N GLY A 87 11.63 8.02 -3.86
CA GLY A 87 10.34 8.06 -4.54
C GLY A 87 9.95 6.65 -4.95
N PHE A 88 8.67 6.30 -4.82
CA PHE A 88 8.17 4.98 -5.21
C PHE A 88 6.85 5.06 -5.97
N ALA A 89 6.57 3.99 -6.71
CA ALA A 89 5.29 3.74 -7.35
C ALA A 89 4.90 2.27 -7.19
N LYS A 90 3.62 1.97 -6.97
CA LYS A 90 3.06 0.62 -6.91
C LYS A 90 1.96 0.44 -7.96
N LEU A 91 1.89 -0.75 -8.54
CA LEU A 91 0.78 -1.25 -9.34
C LEU A 91 0.24 -2.50 -8.65
N ALA A 92 -1.06 -2.52 -8.34
CA ALA A 92 -1.71 -3.57 -7.57
C ALA A 92 -2.89 -4.18 -8.33
N PHE A 93 -3.09 -5.48 -8.17
CA PHE A 93 -4.42 -6.07 -8.27
C PHE A 93 -5.08 -5.97 -6.90
N VAL A 94 -6.33 -5.52 -6.88
CA VAL A 94 -7.10 -5.27 -5.66
C VAL A 94 -8.34 -6.15 -5.68
N SER A 95 -8.63 -6.80 -4.57
CA SER A 95 -9.87 -7.50 -4.29
C SER A 95 -10.47 -6.88 -3.04
N ASN A 96 -11.74 -6.50 -3.11
CA ASN A 96 -12.47 -5.93 -1.99
C ASN A 96 -13.72 -6.78 -1.72
N ASP A 97 -13.83 -7.24 -0.49
CA ASP A 97 -15.01 -7.93 0.04
C ASP A 97 -15.78 -6.92 0.90
N SER A 98 -16.85 -6.37 0.32
CA SER A 98 -17.78 -5.45 0.99
C SER A 98 -19.24 -5.92 0.81
N GLY A 99 -19.50 -7.23 0.89
CA GLY A 99 -20.85 -7.78 0.81
C GLY A 99 -20.95 -9.08 0.00
N PRO A 100 -22.12 -9.39 -0.62
CA PRO A 100 -22.36 -10.70 -1.25
C PRO A 100 -21.65 -10.91 -2.59
N VAL A 101 -20.89 -9.93 -3.09
CA VAL A 101 -20.18 -10.00 -4.38
C VAL A 101 -18.79 -9.43 -4.19
N ASP A 102 -17.77 -10.23 -4.56
CA ASP A 102 -16.37 -9.82 -4.56
C ASP A 102 -16.11 -8.86 -5.72
N ASP A 103 -15.61 -7.68 -5.41
CA ASP A 103 -15.26 -6.65 -6.38
C ASP A 103 -13.74 -6.67 -6.62
N THR A 104 -13.31 -6.73 -7.89
CA THR A 104 -11.87 -6.76 -8.24
C THR A 104 -11.46 -5.57 -9.10
N GLY A 105 -10.20 -5.16 -8.99
CA GLY A 105 -9.73 -3.92 -9.60
C GLY A 105 -8.22 -3.81 -9.75
N ILE A 106 -7.80 -2.66 -10.26
CA ILE A 106 -6.39 -2.27 -10.39
C ILE A 106 -6.14 -1.01 -9.58
N GLY A 107 -5.08 -1.06 -8.76
CA GLY A 107 -4.60 0.06 -7.96
C GLY A 107 -3.30 0.64 -8.52
N LEU A 108 -3.18 1.97 -8.47
CA LEU A 108 -1.94 2.71 -8.69
C LEU A 108 -1.63 3.53 -7.45
N GLU A 109 -0.39 3.52 -7.00
CA GLU A 109 0.07 4.34 -5.88
C GLU A 109 1.38 5.03 -6.23
N PHE A 110 1.51 6.29 -5.82
CA PHE A 110 2.74 7.07 -5.94
C PHE A 110 3.03 7.75 -4.62
N GLY A 111 4.28 7.70 -4.17
CA GLY A 111 4.63 8.27 -2.88
C GLY A 111 6.11 8.55 -2.72
N VAL A 112 6.42 9.10 -1.54
CA VAL A 112 7.78 9.32 -1.07
C VAL A 112 7.94 8.68 0.31
N ARG A 113 9.10 8.08 0.55
CA ARG A 113 9.50 7.53 1.85
C ARG A 113 10.82 8.17 2.25
N ALA A 114 10.92 8.54 3.51
CA ALA A 114 12.06 9.26 4.05
C ALA A 114 12.54 8.64 5.37
N MET A 115 13.86 8.50 5.51
CA MET A 115 14.51 8.18 6.77
C MET A 115 14.58 9.45 7.63
N VAL A 116 13.70 9.57 8.62
CA VAL A 116 13.64 10.76 9.50
C VAL A 116 14.60 10.64 10.69
N MET A 117 14.92 9.41 11.11
CA MET A 117 15.98 9.08 12.07
C MET A 117 16.60 7.73 11.68
N LYS A 118 17.74 7.34 12.27
CA LYS A 118 18.47 6.09 11.95
C LYS A 118 17.64 4.79 11.91
N GLN A 119 16.44 4.80 12.47
CA GLN A 119 15.53 3.66 12.56
C GLN A 119 14.05 4.07 12.45
N VAL A 120 13.79 5.33 12.12
CA VAL A 120 12.44 5.87 12.02
C VAL A 120 12.26 6.40 10.62
N GLU A 121 11.23 5.93 9.96
CA GLU A 121 10.90 6.27 8.60
C GLU A 121 9.48 6.82 8.55
N ALA A 122 9.27 7.78 7.66
CA ALA A 122 7.97 8.35 7.39
C ALA A 122 7.72 8.28 5.90
N PHE A 123 6.47 8.01 5.51
CA PHE A 123 6.09 8.08 4.11
C PHE A 123 4.76 8.81 3.94
N GLY A 124 4.55 9.30 2.73
CA GLY A 124 3.29 9.86 2.28
C GLY A 124 3.05 9.44 0.84
N SER A 125 1.84 8.99 0.55
CA SER A 125 1.47 8.55 -0.80
C SER A 125 0.06 8.96 -1.20
N PHE A 126 -0.19 8.89 -2.50
CA PHE A 126 -1.50 9.03 -3.13
C PHE A 126 -1.80 7.74 -3.88
N SER A 127 -2.98 7.17 -3.62
CA SER A 127 -3.47 5.97 -4.31
C SER A 127 -4.69 6.27 -5.19
N TYR A 128 -4.88 5.45 -6.22
CA TYR A 128 -6.07 5.44 -7.07
C TYR A 128 -6.43 3.99 -7.34
N VAL A 129 -7.70 3.62 -7.15
CA VAL A 129 -8.17 2.26 -7.42
C VAL A 129 -9.37 2.32 -8.36
N ASP A 130 -9.26 1.60 -9.48
CA ASP A 130 -10.37 1.36 -10.41
C ASP A 130 -10.93 -0.04 -10.14
N ILE A 131 -12.16 -0.11 -9.64
CA ILE A 131 -12.87 -1.36 -9.35
C ILE A 131 -13.80 -1.69 -10.53
N TYR A 132 -13.67 -2.92 -11.03
CA TYR A 132 -14.58 -3.51 -12.00
C TYR A 132 -15.66 -4.30 -11.25
N GLU A 133 -16.89 -3.77 -11.25
CA GLU A 133 -18.04 -4.57 -10.85
C GLU A 133 -18.25 -5.70 -11.86
N ASP A 134 -18.32 -6.95 -11.40
CA ASP A 134 -18.82 -8.04 -12.23
C ASP A 134 -20.33 -7.82 -12.39
N SER A 135 -20.76 -7.45 -13.59
CA SER A 135 -22.18 -7.22 -13.84
C SER A 135 -22.93 -8.54 -13.70
N GLN A 136 -23.68 -8.68 -12.60
CA GLN A 136 -24.76 -9.65 -12.47
C GLN A 136 -25.66 -9.54 -13.71
N THR A 137 -25.50 -10.48 -14.64
CA THR A 137 -26.42 -10.69 -15.76
C THR A 137 -27.65 -11.39 -15.18
N GLY A 138 -28.57 -10.57 -14.66
CA GLY A 138 -29.94 -10.97 -14.30
C GLY A 138 -30.90 -10.74 -15.47
#